data_AF-A0A9E2FGU7-F1
#
_entry.id   AF-A0A9E2FGU7-F1
#
_cell.length_a   1.000
_cell.length_b   1.000
_cell.length_c   1.000
_cell.angle_alpha   90.00
_cell.angle_beta   90.00
_cell.angle_gamma   90.00
#
_symmetry.space_group_name_H-M   'P 1'
#
loop_
_entity.id
_entity.type
_entity.pdbx_description
1 polymer ?
#
loop_
_entity_poly.entity_id
_entity_poly.type
_entity_poly.pdbx_seq_one_letter_code
_entity_poly.pdbx_strand_id
1 'polypeptide(L)'
;MKPMHAVFRDRQVCLDAPVDWSEGTSLLVTPQLPVRLDGDSGGHVIIVGFGLAGRGVADLLDRAKLPYTIIEKNPATVKTQQALGRDIIEGEAIDSRILMEAGLTTATILALTIPHEEAVLKATALARRLQPNIFIIARTNYSSQGMRASQLGADEVIKAEQAVALQFCEHLSRRIQRRSAGRTAARQS
;
A
#
# COMPACT_ATOMS: atom_id res chain seq x y z
N MET A 1 -6.38 -24.53 -9.95
CA MET A 1 -5.98 -23.11 -9.83
C MET A 1 -4.47 -23.04 -9.92
N LYS A 2 -3.90 -22.39 -10.95
CA LYS A 2 -2.45 -22.14 -11.01
C LYS A 2 -2.08 -21.07 -9.98
N PRO A 3 -0.94 -21.17 -9.28
CA PRO A 3 -0.46 -20.10 -8.41
C PRO A 3 -0.17 -18.85 -9.23
N MET A 4 -0.60 -17.67 -8.74
CA MET A 4 -0.23 -16.38 -9.30
C MET A 4 1.26 -16.15 -9.07
N HIS A 5 2.04 -16.10 -10.14
CA HIS A 5 3.43 -15.68 -10.10
C HIS A 5 3.50 -14.19 -10.42
N ALA A 6 3.76 -13.37 -9.41
CA ALA A 6 4.21 -12.00 -9.65
C ALA A 6 5.67 -12.06 -10.11
N VAL A 7 5.95 -11.55 -11.32
CA VAL A 7 7.30 -11.49 -11.88
C VAL A 7 7.77 -10.05 -11.84
N PHE A 8 8.94 -9.80 -11.26
CA PHE A 8 9.54 -8.48 -11.22
C PHE A 8 10.47 -8.30 -12.42
N ARG A 9 10.15 -7.36 -13.32
CA ARG A 9 10.97 -7.03 -14.50
C ARG A 9 10.98 -5.53 -14.73
N ASP A 10 12.14 -4.98 -15.10
CA ASP A 10 12.29 -3.57 -15.49
C ASP A 10 11.65 -2.54 -14.52
N ARG A 11 11.83 -2.75 -13.21
CA ARG A 11 11.29 -1.90 -12.13
C ARG A 11 9.76 -1.89 -12.02
N GLN A 12 9.08 -2.91 -12.55
CA GLN A 12 7.64 -3.10 -12.49
C GLN A 12 7.29 -4.45 -11.87
N VAL A 13 6.23 -4.47 -11.07
CA VAL A 13 5.57 -5.72 -10.65
C VAL A 13 4.63 -6.12 -11.79
N CYS A 14 5.08 -7.06 -12.61
CA CYS A 14 4.25 -7.65 -13.67
C CYS A 14 3.46 -8.82 -13.06
N LEU A 15 2.15 -8.72 -13.10
CA LEU A 15 1.28 -9.87 -12.84
C LEU A 15 1.24 -10.72 -14.12
N ASP A 16 2.24 -11.58 -14.31
CA ASP A 16 2.31 -12.52 -15.44
C ASP A 16 1.48 -13.79 -15.16
N ALA A 17 0.21 -13.59 -14.81
CA ALA A 17 -0.75 -14.68 -14.79
C ALA A 17 -2.10 -14.18 -15.32
N PRO A 18 -2.71 -14.86 -16.30
CA PRO A 18 -4.05 -14.53 -16.75
C PRO A 18 -5.00 -14.64 -15.55
N VAL A 19 -5.57 -13.52 -15.14
CA VAL A 19 -6.73 -13.50 -14.26
C VAL A 19 -7.92 -13.63 -15.19
N ASP A 20 -8.67 -14.72 -15.10
CA ASP A 20 -9.93 -14.88 -15.81
C ASP A 20 -10.96 -13.90 -15.21
N TRP A 21 -10.90 -12.64 -15.61
CA TRP A 21 -12.10 -11.79 -15.66
C TRP A 21 -12.96 -12.31 -16.80
N SER A 22 -14.29 -12.28 -16.66
CA SER A 22 -15.21 -12.76 -17.70
C SER A 22 -15.00 -12.14 -19.10
N GLU A 23 -14.20 -11.07 -19.20
CA GLU A 23 -13.89 -10.36 -20.44
C GLU A 23 -12.38 -10.24 -20.77
N GLY A 24 -11.48 -10.96 -20.07
CA GLY A 24 -10.07 -11.07 -20.47
C GLY A 24 -9.20 -9.79 -20.35
N THR A 25 -9.60 -8.80 -19.55
CA THR A 25 -8.81 -7.57 -19.39
C THR A 25 -7.65 -7.76 -18.41
N SER A 26 -6.42 -7.55 -18.88
CA SER A 26 -5.22 -7.47 -18.03
C SER A 26 -4.95 -6.00 -17.66
N LEU A 27 -4.91 -5.69 -16.37
CA LEU A 27 -4.52 -4.37 -15.87
C LEU A 27 -3.11 -4.43 -15.26
N LEU A 28 -2.16 -3.77 -15.91
CA LEU A 28 -0.88 -3.45 -15.31
C LEU A 28 -1.09 -2.27 -14.36
N VAL A 29 -1.07 -2.53 -13.05
CA VAL A 29 -0.99 -1.45 -12.07
C VAL A 29 0.48 -1.13 -11.83
N THR A 30 0.97 -0.09 -12.50
CA THR A 30 2.29 0.48 -12.17
C THR A 30 2.07 1.54 -11.08
N PRO A 31 2.44 1.30 -9.82
CA PRO A 31 2.44 2.37 -8.83
C PRO A 31 3.44 3.44 -9.30
N GLN A 32 2.95 4.65 -9.57
CA GLN A 32 3.83 5.80 -9.71
C GLN A 32 4.29 6.18 -8.31
N LEU A 33 5.57 5.99 -8.01
CA LEU A 33 6.19 6.41 -6.74
C LEU A 33 6.85 7.77 -6.97
N PRO A 34 6.22 8.90 -6.57
CA PRO A 34 6.75 10.23 -6.86
C PRO A 34 7.88 10.67 -5.93
N VAL A 35 8.35 9.82 -5.00
CA VAL A 35 9.19 10.27 -3.89
C VAL A 35 10.56 9.58 -3.89
N ARG A 36 11.61 10.40 -3.91
CA ARG A 36 12.96 10.02 -3.49
C ARG A 36 13.05 10.28 -1.99
N LEU A 37 13.37 9.26 -1.20
CA LEU A 37 13.63 9.43 0.23
C LEU A 37 15.11 9.84 0.37
N ASP A 38 15.36 11.10 0.73
CA ASP A 38 16.70 11.61 1.02
C ASP A 38 16.92 11.54 2.55
N GLY A 39 17.76 10.61 3.01
CA GLY A 39 18.15 10.48 4.42
C GLY A 39 18.28 9.04 4.91
N ASP A 40 19.20 8.81 5.86
CA ASP A 40 19.53 7.50 6.45
C ASP A 40 18.75 7.22 7.76
N SER A 41 17.69 8.01 8.02
CA SER A 41 17.10 8.16 9.37
C SER A 41 15.60 7.82 9.43
N GLY A 42 15.06 7.04 8.49
CA GLY A 42 13.62 6.74 8.44
C GLY A 42 13.12 5.77 9.53
N GLY A 43 14.03 5.11 10.23
CA GLY A 43 13.70 4.07 11.20
C GLY A 43 13.10 2.82 10.55
N HIS A 44 12.63 1.89 11.37
CA HIS A 44 12.04 0.64 10.93
C HIS A 44 10.53 0.78 10.68
N VAL A 45 10.05 0.25 9.55
CA VAL A 45 8.64 0.33 9.16
C VAL A 45 7.98 -1.05 9.25
N ILE A 46 6.78 -1.13 9.82
CA ILE A 46 5.94 -2.33 9.73
C ILE A 46 4.88 -2.12 8.66
N ILE A 47 4.81 -3.03 7.70
CA ILE A 47 3.79 -3.04 6.65
C ILE A 47 2.79 -4.14 6.96
N VAL A 48 1.51 -3.80 7.12
CA VAL A 48 0.44 -4.79 7.27
C VAL A 48 -0.26 -4.98 5.94
N GLY A 49 -0.18 -6.20 5.41
CA GLY A 49 -0.67 -6.63 4.12
C GLY A 49 0.34 -6.45 2.99
N PHE A 50 0.47 -7.47 2.14
CA PHE A 50 1.34 -7.51 0.96
C PHE A 50 0.55 -7.59 -0.36
N GLY A 51 -0.57 -6.88 -0.39
CA GLY A 51 -1.33 -6.60 -1.62
C GLY A 51 -0.68 -5.48 -2.44
N LEU A 52 -1.43 -4.92 -3.39
CA LEU A 52 -0.94 -3.86 -4.28
C LEU A 52 -0.34 -2.66 -3.54
N ALA A 53 -1.05 -2.14 -2.54
CA ALA A 53 -0.58 -0.99 -1.75
C ALA A 53 0.67 -1.34 -0.93
N GLY A 54 0.65 -2.45 -0.19
CA GLY A 54 1.78 -2.91 0.61
C GLY A 54 3.04 -3.21 -0.21
N ARG A 55 2.89 -3.78 -1.41
CA ARG A 55 4.00 -3.97 -2.36
C ARG A 55 4.59 -2.64 -2.82
N GLY A 56 3.76 -1.67 -3.14
CA GLY A 56 4.23 -0.32 -3.50
C GLY A 56 5.02 0.35 -2.37
N VAL A 57 4.58 0.18 -1.12
CA VAL A 57 5.31 0.66 0.07
C VAL A 57 6.63 -0.09 0.23
N ALA A 58 6.63 -1.41 0.17
CA ALA A 58 7.86 -2.21 0.27
C ALA A 58 8.88 -1.85 -0.82
N ASP A 59 8.43 -1.69 -2.07
CA ASP A 59 9.28 -1.29 -3.20
C ASP A 59 9.88 0.11 -3.01
N LEU A 60 9.14 1.04 -2.39
CA LEU A 60 9.65 2.36 -2.02
C LEU A 60 10.76 2.24 -0.97
N LEU A 61 10.53 1.46 0.08
CA LEU A 61 11.49 1.28 1.17
C LEU A 61 12.74 0.52 0.72
N ASP A 62 12.60 -0.49 -0.14
CA ASP A 62 13.71 -1.21 -0.78
C ASP A 62 14.63 -0.24 -1.54
N ARG A 63 14.05 0.68 -2.33
CA ARG A 63 14.81 1.68 -3.09
C ARG A 63 15.52 2.69 -2.20
N ALA A 64 14.89 3.04 -1.09
CA ALA A 64 15.44 3.93 -0.08
C ALA A 64 16.41 3.24 0.90
N LYS A 65 16.56 1.91 0.80
CA LYS A 65 17.34 1.09 1.74
C LYS A 65 16.89 1.24 3.19
N LEU A 66 15.60 1.46 3.41
CA LEU A 66 15.02 1.55 4.74
C LEU A 66 14.57 0.16 5.21
N PRO A 67 14.85 -0.22 6.46
CA PRO A 67 14.45 -1.53 6.98
C PRO A 67 12.94 -1.58 7.23
N TYR A 68 12.33 -2.72 6.92
CA TYR A 68 10.93 -2.96 7.22
C TYR A 68 10.63 -4.44 7.41
N THR A 69 9.50 -4.72 8.05
CA THR A 69 8.94 -6.07 8.22
C THR A 69 7.51 -6.09 7.72
N ILE A 70 7.11 -7.15 7.03
CA ILE A 70 5.74 -7.31 6.52
C ILE A 70 4.96 -8.31 7.39
N ILE A 71 3.72 -7.98 7.74
CA ILE A 71 2.75 -8.92 8.29
C ILE A 71 1.74 -9.27 7.19
N GLU A 72 1.62 -10.54 6.82
CA GLU A 72 0.71 -11.01 5.78
C GLU A 72 -0.06 -12.25 6.24
N LYS A 73 -1.36 -12.31 5.96
CA LYS A 73 -2.22 -13.44 6.35
C LYS A 73 -2.09 -14.64 5.42
N ASN A 74 -1.75 -14.41 4.15
CA ASN A 74 -1.73 -15.47 3.16
C ASN A 74 -0.42 -16.29 3.23
N PRO A 75 -0.46 -17.56 3.70
CA PRO A 75 0.74 -18.37 3.88
C PRO A 75 1.50 -18.62 2.58
N ALA A 76 0.80 -18.72 1.44
CA ALA A 76 1.44 -18.90 0.14
C ALA A 76 2.26 -17.66 -0.27
N THR A 77 1.75 -16.47 0.07
CA THR A 77 2.47 -15.21 -0.17
C THR A 77 3.70 -15.12 0.73
N VAL A 78 3.54 -15.40 2.02
CA VAL A 78 4.63 -15.42 3.02
C VAL A 78 5.75 -16.35 2.57
N LYS A 79 5.42 -17.63 2.30
CA LYS A 79 6.40 -18.63 1.85
C LYS A 79 7.17 -18.19 0.60
N THR A 80 6.46 -17.62 -0.38
CA THR A 80 7.08 -17.14 -1.62
C THR A 80 8.04 -15.99 -1.36
N GLN A 81 7.67 -15.02 -0.52
CA GLN A 81 8.50 -13.85 -0.24
C GLN A 81 9.67 -14.15 0.68
N GLN A 82 9.51 -15.07 1.65
CA GLN A 82 10.62 -15.58 2.46
C GLN A 82 11.67 -16.28 1.60
N ALA A 83 11.25 -17.07 0.60
CA ALA A 83 12.18 -17.70 -0.35
C ALA A 83 12.96 -16.69 -1.20
N LEU A 84 12.44 -15.46 -1.33
CA LEU A 84 13.12 -14.34 -1.98
C LEU A 84 13.95 -13.49 -1.02
N GLY A 85 14.09 -13.91 0.25
CA GLY A 85 14.88 -13.22 1.28
C GLY A 85 14.21 -11.99 1.88
N ARG A 86 12.90 -11.78 1.67
CA ARG A 86 12.17 -10.65 2.24
C ARG A 86 11.79 -10.94 3.68
N ASP A 87 11.89 -9.93 4.55
CA ASP A 87 11.43 -10.00 5.94
C ASP A 87 9.89 -9.92 6.00
N ILE A 88 9.25 -11.06 6.23
CA ILE A 88 7.80 -11.24 6.21
C ILE A 88 7.36 -12.35 7.16
N ILE A 89 6.32 -12.05 7.93
CA ILE A 89 5.74 -12.89 8.97
C ILE A 89 4.31 -13.26 8.58
N GLU A 90 3.93 -14.51 8.81
CA GLU A 90 2.55 -14.96 8.69
C GLU A 90 1.74 -14.55 9.92
N GLY A 91 0.68 -13.77 9.76
CA GLY A 91 -0.21 -13.45 10.87
C GLY A 91 -1.15 -12.29 10.64
N GLU A 92 -1.77 -11.85 11.74
CA GLU A 92 -2.68 -10.70 11.75
C GLU A 92 -2.18 -9.61 12.68
N ALA A 93 -2.24 -8.35 12.23
CA ALA A 93 -1.87 -7.19 13.06
C ALA A 93 -2.86 -6.89 14.20
N ILE A 94 -3.92 -7.68 14.37
CA ILE A 94 -4.80 -7.64 15.54
C ILE A 94 -4.29 -8.52 16.70
N ASP A 95 -3.28 -9.37 16.45
CA ASP A 95 -2.59 -10.14 17.48
C ASP A 95 -1.36 -9.35 17.95
N SER A 96 -1.32 -9.03 19.24
CA SER A 96 -0.18 -8.33 19.85
C SER A 96 1.13 -9.08 19.68
N ARG A 97 1.12 -10.42 19.67
CA ARG A 97 2.34 -11.22 19.51
C ARG A 97 2.94 -11.01 18.12
N ILE A 98 2.10 -11.01 17.08
CA ILE A 98 2.53 -10.77 15.70
C ILE A 98 3.08 -9.36 15.53
N LEU A 99 2.44 -8.34 16.12
CA LEU A 99 2.97 -6.98 16.10
C LEU A 99 4.35 -6.89 16.78
N MET A 100 4.51 -7.54 17.94
CA MET A 100 5.77 -7.54 18.67
C MET A 100 6.88 -8.30 17.93
N GLU A 101 6.54 -9.45 17.33
CA GLU A 101 7.45 -10.24 16.47
C GLU A 101 7.89 -9.42 15.25
N ALA A 102 6.98 -8.63 14.68
CA ALA A 102 7.29 -7.69 13.60
C ALA A 102 8.10 -6.47 14.04
N GLY A 103 8.52 -6.36 15.32
CA GLY A 103 9.38 -5.29 15.79
C GLY A 103 8.67 -4.01 16.22
N LEU A 104 7.39 -4.06 16.60
CA LEU A 104 6.60 -2.86 16.98
C LEU A 104 7.29 -1.99 18.03
N THR A 105 8.05 -2.58 18.94
CA THR A 105 8.77 -1.86 20.01
C THR A 105 9.76 -0.83 19.46
N THR A 106 10.41 -1.12 18.34
CA THR A 106 11.45 -0.27 17.73
C THR A 106 11.00 0.39 16.42
N ALA A 107 9.84 -0.01 15.90
CA ALA A 107 9.28 0.56 14.68
C ALA A 107 8.95 2.05 14.87
N THR A 108 9.28 2.85 13.86
CA THR A 108 8.93 4.27 13.78
C THR A 108 7.58 4.46 13.08
N ILE A 109 7.23 3.58 12.13
CA ILE A 109 6.02 3.68 11.32
C ILE A 109 5.30 2.34 11.24
N LEU A 110 3.97 2.38 11.37
CA LEU A 110 3.07 1.28 11.04
C LEU A 110 2.17 1.68 9.88
N ALA A 111 2.35 1.01 8.73
CA ALA A 111 1.55 1.19 7.53
C ALA A 111 0.48 0.08 7.42
N LEU A 112 -0.77 0.41 7.72
CA LEU A 112 -1.91 -0.50 7.59
C LEU A 112 -2.49 -0.42 6.18
N THR A 113 -2.02 -1.30 5.28
CA THR A 113 -2.34 -1.22 3.83
C THR A 113 -3.49 -2.14 3.38
N ILE A 114 -4.02 -2.93 4.32
CA ILE A 114 -5.13 -3.86 4.10
C ILE A 114 -6.47 -3.12 3.86
N PRO A 115 -7.38 -3.65 3.03
CA PRO A 115 -8.69 -3.05 2.78
C PRO A 115 -9.74 -3.37 3.86
N HIS A 116 -9.41 -4.22 4.85
CA HIS A 116 -10.36 -4.72 5.84
C HIS A 116 -10.51 -3.74 7.02
N GLU A 117 -11.51 -2.87 6.95
CA GLU A 117 -11.64 -1.70 7.84
C GLU A 117 -11.67 -2.05 9.33
N GLU A 118 -12.40 -3.10 9.74
CA GLU A 118 -12.44 -3.49 11.15
C GLU A 118 -11.06 -3.95 11.67
N ALA A 119 -10.26 -4.60 10.82
CA ALA A 119 -8.93 -5.06 11.19
C ALA A 119 -7.98 -3.87 11.31
N VAL A 120 -8.11 -2.87 10.42
CA VAL A 120 -7.37 -1.60 10.53
C VAL A 120 -7.67 -0.92 11.85
N LEU A 121 -8.95 -0.74 12.21
CA LEU A 121 -9.32 -0.07 13.47
C LEU A 121 -8.77 -0.79 14.70
N LYS A 122 -8.91 -2.13 14.75
CA LYS A 122 -8.39 -2.95 15.86
C LYS A 122 -6.86 -2.87 15.95
N ALA A 123 -6.17 -2.98 14.80
CA ALA A 123 -4.72 -2.89 14.74
C ALA A 123 -4.22 -1.50 15.15
N THR A 124 -4.87 -0.42 14.70
CA THR A 124 -4.54 0.97 15.12
C THR A 124 -4.63 1.12 16.63
N ALA A 125 -5.76 0.74 17.22
CA ALA A 125 -5.96 0.87 18.67
C ALA A 125 -4.95 0.03 19.47
N LEU A 126 -4.67 -1.19 19.00
CA LEU A 126 -3.71 -2.07 19.63
C LEU A 126 -2.29 -1.52 19.54
N ALA A 127 -1.85 -1.12 18.35
CA ALA A 127 -0.52 -0.60 18.12
C ALA A 127 -0.26 0.69 18.91
N ARG A 128 -1.20 1.65 18.88
CA ARG A 128 -1.09 2.89 19.67
C ARG A 128 -0.99 2.62 21.17
N ARG A 129 -1.73 1.62 21.68
CA ARG A 129 -1.66 1.23 23.09
C ARG A 129 -0.31 0.60 23.46
N LEU A 130 0.25 -0.24 22.57
CA LEU A 130 1.51 -0.96 22.81
C LEU A 130 2.74 -0.08 22.59
N GLN A 131 2.68 0.84 21.63
CA GLN A 131 3.73 1.80 21.32
C GLN A 131 3.12 3.21 21.15
N PRO A 132 3.04 4.01 22.22
CA PRO A 132 2.37 5.32 22.19
C PRO A 132 2.95 6.34 21.21
N ASN A 133 4.19 6.16 20.75
CA ASN A 133 4.90 7.11 19.87
C ASN A 133 5.00 6.66 18.41
N ILE A 134 4.47 5.49 18.03
CA ILE A 134 4.55 5.03 16.64
C ILE A 134 3.73 5.93 15.72
N PHE A 135 4.23 6.20 14.52
CA PHE A 135 3.45 6.90 13.50
C PHE A 135 2.59 5.91 12.71
N ILE A 136 1.27 6.08 12.71
CA ILE A 136 0.33 5.12 12.12
C ILE A 136 -0.31 5.73 10.88
N ILE A 137 -0.10 5.08 9.73
CA ILE A 137 -0.78 5.38 8.47
C ILE A 137 -1.84 4.32 8.24
N ALA A 138 -3.11 4.70 8.29
CA ALA A 138 -4.24 3.79 8.16
C ALA A 138 -4.94 3.93 6.80
N ARG A 139 -5.02 2.84 6.03
CA ARG A 139 -5.91 2.77 4.88
C ARG A 139 -7.35 2.56 5.35
N THR A 140 -8.29 3.34 4.80
CA THR A 140 -9.73 3.08 4.91
C THR A 140 -10.37 3.16 3.53
N ASN A 141 -11.59 2.64 3.37
CA ASN A 141 -12.34 2.85 2.13
C ASN A 141 -13.18 4.11 2.25
N TYR A 142 -13.87 4.27 3.38
CA TYR A 142 -14.83 5.36 3.60
C TYR A 142 -14.33 6.42 4.59
N SER A 143 -14.88 7.64 4.44
CA SER A 143 -14.61 8.77 5.35
C SER A 143 -15.04 8.51 6.80
N SER A 144 -16.15 7.78 7.01
CA SER A 144 -16.65 7.44 8.34
C SER A 144 -15.67 6.55 9.12
N GLN A 145 -15.08 5.55 8.47
CA GLN A 145 -14.04 4.73 9.08
C GLN A 145 -12.73 5.49 9.24
N GLY A 146 -12.44 6.43 8.33
CA GLY A 146 -11.29 7.32 8.48
C GLY A 146 -11.34 8.12 9.77
N MET A 147 -12.49 8.73 10.09
CA MET A 147 -12.68 9.45 11.36
C MET A 147 -12.47 8.53 12.57
N ARG A 148 -12.99 7.30 12.53
CA ARG A 148 -12.79 6.31 13.60
C ARG A 148 -11.33 5.91 13.75
N ALA A 149 -10.60 5.72 12.65
CA ALA A 149 -9.18 5.40 12.68
C ALA A 149 -8.38 6.52 13.35
N SER A 150 -8.64 7.78 13.00
CA SER A 150 -8.02 8.94 13.65
C SER A 150 -8.34 9.01 15.15
N GLN A 151 -9.60 8.77 15.54
CA GLN A 151 -9.99 8.74 16.96
C GLN A 151 -9.28 7.64 17.77
N LEU A 152 -8.92 6.52 17.13
CA LEU A 152 -8.16 5.43 17.74
C LEU A 152 -6.64 5.67 17.72
N GLY A 153 -6.19 6.80 17.20
CA GLY A 153 -4.79 7.22 17.20
C GLY A 153 -4.03 6.96 15.91
N ALA A 154 -4.71 6.82 14.76
CA ALA A 154 -4.05 6.92 13.47
C ALA A 154 -3.62 8.39 13.23
N ASP A 155 -2.35 8.60 12.90
CA ASP A 155 -1.80 9.93 12.61
C ASP A 155 -2.20 10.39 11.20
N GLU A 156 -2.20 9.45 10.25
CA GLU A 156 -2.65 9.69 8.88
C GLU A 156 -3.66 8.64 8.42
N VAL A 157 -4.57 9.09 7.56
CA VAL A 157 -5.60 8.24 6.97
C VAL A 157 -5.62 8.41 5.45
N ILE A 158 -5.39 7.30 4.74
CA ILE A 158 -5.52 7.22 3.29
C ILE A 158 -6.88 6.60 2.94
N LYS A 159 -7.78 7.40 2.37
CA LYS A 159 -9.11 6.95 1.92
C LYS A 159 -9.04 6.47 0.47
N ALA A 160 -9.28 5.18 0.25
CA ALA A 160 -9.17 4.55 -1.06
C ALA A 160 -10.12 5.19 -2.09
N GLU A 161 -11.37 5.48 -1.71
CA GLU A 161 -12.34 6.14 -2.61
C GLU A 161 -11.90 7.54 -3.00
N GLN A 162 -11.29 8.29 -2.08
CA GLN A 162 -10.77 9.62 -2.40
C GLN A 162 -9.59 9.52 -3.37
N ALA A 163 -8.69 8.56 -3.19
CA ALA A 163 -7.58 8.34 -4.11
C ALA A 163 -8.09 7.98 -5.53
N VAL A 164 -9.12 7.13 -5.62
CA VAL A 164 -9.77 6.78 -6.89
C VAL A 164 -10.44 8.01 -7.52
N ALA A 165 -11.16 8.82 -6.75
CA ALA A 165 -11.80 10.04 -7.25
C ALA A 165 -10.77 11.04 -7.81
N LEU A 166 -9.63 11.23 -7.12
CA LEU A 166 -8.55 12.07 -7.61
C LEU A 166 -7.98 11.56 -8.94
N GLN A 167 -7.86 10.25 -9.11
CA GLN A 167 -7.44 9.65 -10.37
C GLN A 167 -8.43 9.92 -11.52
N PHE A 168 -9.75 9.85 -11.27
CA PHE A 168 -10.75 10.26 -12.26
C PHE A 168 -10.59 11.73 -12.64
N CYS A 169 -10.49 12.63 -11.67
CA CYS A 169 -10.31 14.06 -11.90
C CYS A 169 -9.07 14.36 -12.74
N GLU A 170 -7.96 13.66 -12.46
CA GLU A 170 -6.70 13.82 -13.20
C GLU A 170 -6.83 13.39 -14.67
N HIS A 171 -7.39 12.20 -14.92
CA HIS A 171 -7.57 11.68 -16.28
C HIS A 171 -8.56 12.51 -17.09
N LEU A 172 -9.66 12.94 -16.48
CA LEU A 172 -10.64 13.82 -17.12
C LEU A 172 -10.02 15.18 -17.47
N SER A 173 -9.30 15.79 -16.54
CA SER A 173 -8.59 17.06 -16.76
C SER A 173 -7.60 16.95 -17.92
N ARG A 174 -6.75 15.92 -17.93
CA ARG A 174 -5.80 15.64 -19.02
C ARG A 174 -6.51 15.48 -20.37
N ARG A 175 -7.66 14.79 -20.40
CA ARG A 175 -8.43 14.57 -21.63
C ARG A 175 -9.09 15.85 -22.15
N ILE A 176 -9.64 16.69 -21.28
CA ILE A 176 -10.29 17.96 -21.63
C ILE A 176 -9.26 18.95 -22.17
N GLN A 177 -8.13 19.14 -21.46
CA GLN A 177 -7.07 20.07 -21.88
C GLN A 177 -6.50 19.74 -23.27
N ARG A 178 -6.30 18.46 -23.58
CA ARG A 178 -5.86 18.01 -24.91
C ARG A 178 -6.87 18.33 -26.02
N ARG A 179 -8.17 18.30 -25.75
CA ARG A 179 -9.21 18.70 -26.72
C ARG A 179 -9.24 20.21 -26.96
N SER A 180 -9.03 21.00 -25.91
CA SER A 180 -8.96 22.45 -26.01
C SER A 180 -7.75 22.91 -26.84
N ALA A 181 -6.58 22.30 -26.63
CA ALA A 181 -5.38 22.59 -27.43
C ALA A 181 -5.55 22.24 -28.93
N GLY A 182 -6.21 21.11 -29.24
CA GLY A 182 -6.48 20.71 -30.63
C GLY A 182 -7.51 21.60 -31.36
N ARG A 183 -8.48 22.19 -30.66
CA ARG A 183 -9.47 23.13 -31.26
C ARG A 183 -8.89 24.51 -31.53
N THR A 184 -7.90 24.96 -30.75
CA THR A 184 -7.22 26.24 -30.98
C THR A 184 -6.31 26.16 -32.21
N ALA A 185 -5.59 25.04 -32.37
CA ALA A 185 -4.73 24.82 -33.54
C ALA A 185 -5.53 24.75 -34.86
N ALA A 186 -6.71 24.10 -34.86
CA ALA A 186 -7.55 23.96 -36.05
C ALA A 186 -8.34 25.23 -36.44
N ARG A 187 -8.29 26.30 -35.63
CA ARG A 187 -8.94 27.60 -35.93
C ARG A 187 -7.97 28.64 -36.50
N GLN A 188 -6.67 28.36 -36.52
CA GLN A 188 -5.61 29.26 -37.00
C GLN A 188 -5.02 28.81 -38.34
N SER A 189 -5.61 27.80 -38.97
CA SER A 189 -5.26 27.20 -40.27
C SER A 189 -6.48 27.24 -41.18
#